data_AF-A0A183JIU6-F1
#
_entry.id   AF-A0A183JIU6-F1
#
_cell.length_a   1.000
_cell.length_b   1.000
_cell.length_c   1.000
_cell.angle_alpha   90.00
_cell.angle_beta   90.00
_cell.angle_gamma   90.00
#
_symmetry.space_group_name_H-M   'P 1'
#
loop_
_entity.id
_entity.type
_entity.pdbx_description
1 polymer ?
#
loop_
_entity_poly.entity_id
_entity_poly.type
_entity_poly.pdbx_seq_one_letter_code
_entity_poly.pdbx_strand_id
1 'polypeptide(L)'
;MILNIILGLEIIQLVSEMSRENSPYIHIERTLLIIKPDIINYADKIEELILQKGFLIIQKRRVHLTPEQASEFYAEHYGKIFYATLIAYISSGPIEVLVIARENAISILHELIGPQNAFKAKATAPARLTY
;
A
#
# COMPACT_ATOMS: atom_id res chain seq x y z
N MET A 1 -3.95 16.47 -19.02
CA MET A 1 -3.15 17.38 -18.19
C MET A 1 -3.72 17.25 -16.78
N ILE A 2 -3.17 16.54 -15.81
CA ILE A 2 -1.83 16.00 -15.52
C ILE A 2 -2.12 14.79 -14.59
N LEU A 3 -1.78 13.55 -15.00
CA LEU A 3 -0.48 12.88 -14.74
C LEU A 3 -0.27 12.56 -13.24
N ASN A 4 -0.11 11.27 -12.91
CA ASN A 4 0.35 10.68 -11.62
C ASN A 4 -0.68 10.28 -10.55
N ILE A 5 -1.64 9.40 -10.85
CA ILE A 5 -2.61 8.86 -9.85
C ILE A 5 -2.13 7.57 -9.15
N ILE A 6 -0.92 7.07 -9.42
CA ILE A 6 -0.42 5.86 -8.72
C ILE A 6 1.04 6.07 -8.31
N LEU A 7 1.26 6.92 -7.31
CA LEU A 7 2.47 6.91 -6.50
C LEU A 7 2.02 6.88 -5.05
N GLY A 8 1.30 5.82 -4.68
CA GLY A 8 0.38 5.86 -3.55
C GLY A 8 0.53 4.80 -2.48
N LEU A 9 1.15 3.66 -2.75
CA LEU A 9 1.10 2.52 -1.84
C LEU A 9 2.47 1.88 -1.68
N GLU A 10 2.93 1.80 -0.44
CA GLU A 10 4.08 0.97 -0.06
C GLU A 10 3.60 -0.20 0.77
N ILE A 11 4.03 -1.39 0.33
CA ILE A 11 3.76 -2.68 0.94
C ILE A 11 4.95 -2.98 1.83
N ILE A 12 4.74 -3.03 3.14
CA ILE A 12 5.78 -3.47 4.10
C ILE A 12 5.51 -4.92 4.47
N GLN A 13 6.47 -5.78 4.14
CA GLN A 13 6.45 -7.21 4.45
C GLN A 13 6.71 -7.43 5.94
N LEU A 14 5.74 -7.98 6.66
CA LEU A 14 6.00 -8.76 7.87
C LEU A 14 5.99 -10.24 7.48
N VAL A 15 7.16 -10.80 7.18
CA VAL A 15 7.30 -12.25 6.96
C VAL A 15 7.64 -12.88 8.30
N SER A 16 6.73 -13.67 8.87
CA SER A 16 7.09 -14.66 9.88
C SER A 16 7.71 -15.86 9.16
N GLU A 17 9.01 -16.10 9.34
CA GLU A 17 9.69 -17.26 8.79
C GLU A 17 9.11 -18.56 9.38
N MET A 18 8.31 -19.26 8.58
CA MET A 18 7.99 -20.67 8.82
C MET A 18 8.26 -21.47 7.55
N SER A 19 9.07 -22.51 7.74
CA SER A 19 9.74 -23.34 6.75
C SER A 19 8.82 -23.84 5.63
N ARG A 20 9.26 -23.67 4.38
CA ARG A 20 8.60 -24.21 3.19
C ARG A 20 8.78 -25.73 3.11
N GLU A 21 7.77 -26.51 3.48
CA GLU A 21 7.44 -27.77 2.79
C GLU A 21 6.02 -28.26 3.16
N ASN A 22 5.14 -28.37 2.16
CA ASN A 22 3.82 -29.03 2.18
C ASN A 22 2.99 -28.96 3.48
N SER A 23 2.61 -27.74 3.84
CA SER A 23 1.65 -27.51 4.92
C SER A 23 0.21 -27.48 4.37
N PRO A 24 -0.74 -28.28 4.90
CA PRO A 24 -2.16 -28.22 4.51
C PRO A 24 -2.89 -26.99 5.08
N TYR A 25 -2.16 -26.07 5.73
CA TYR A 25 -2.71 -24.88 6.34
C TYR A 25 -2.75 -23.72 5.34
N ILE A 26 -3.90 -23.06 5.26
CA ILE A 26 -4.06 -21.81 4.52
C ILE A 26 -3.13 -20.76 5.15
N HIS A 27 -2.13 -20.32 4.39
CA HIS A 27 -1.16 -19.34 4.86
C HIS A 27 -1.76 -17.93 4.75
N ILE A 28 -2.18 -17.37 5.89
CA ILE A 28 -2.69 -15.99 5.95
C ILE A 28 -1.51 -15.04 6.04
N GLU A 29 -1.32 -14.27 4.97
CA GLU A 29 -0.37 -13.17 4.94
C GLU A 29 -0.98 -11.92 5.56
N ARG A 30 -0.14 -11.12 6.22
CA ARG A 30 -0.49 -9.80 6.73
C ARG A 30 0.39 -8.78 6.05
N THR A 31 -0.19 -7.68 5.64
CA THR A 31 0.54 -6.60 4.99
C THR A 31 0.01 -5.24 5.41
N LEU A 32 0.86 -4.23 5.25
CA LEU A 32 0.51 -2.85 5.49
C LEU A 32 -0.02 -2.21 4.19
N LEU A 33 -1.14 -1.51 4.34
CA LEU A 33 -1.76 -0.69 3.32
C LEU A 33 -1.76 0.76 3.82
N ILE A 34 -1.05 1.64 3.12
CA ILE A 34 -1.00 3.08 3.45
C ILE A 34 -1.77 3.85 2.39
N ILE A 35 -2.75 4.62 2.83
CA ILE A 35 -3.50 5.57 2.01
C ILE A 35 -2.86 6.95 2.21
N LYS A 36 -2.32 7.49 1.12
CA LYS A 36 -1.56 8.75 1.13
C LYS A 36 -2.44 9.99 1.25
N PRO A 37 -1.86 11.17 1.59
CA PRO A 37 -2.63 12.35 1.95
C PRO A 37 -3.55 12.88 0.84
N ASP A 38 -3.17 12.71 -0.42
CA ASP A 38 -3.92 13.14 -1.60
C ASP A 38 -5.24 12.39 -1.82
N ILE A 39 -5.31 11.13 -1.41
CA ILE A 39 -6.47 10.27 -1.61
C ILE A 39 -7.18 9.89 -0.30
N ILE A 40 -6.82 10.50 0.83
CA ILE A 40 -7.41 10.17 2.13
C ILE A 40 -8.93 10.39 2.18
N ASN A 41 -9.46 11.32 1.39
CA ASN A 41 -10.91 11.56 1.27
C ASN A 41 -11.67 10.38 0.66
N TYR A 42 -10.96 9.44 0.02
CA TYR A 42 -11.52 8.22 -0.56
C TYR A 42 -11.28 6.98 0.33
N ALA A 43 -10.76 7.16 1.54
CA ALA A 43 -10.34 6.03 2.37
C ALA A 43 -11.47 5.04 2.68
N ASP A 44 -12.67 5.54 2.99
CA ASP A 44 -13.84 4.68 3.25
C ASP A 44 -14.21 3.81 2.03
N LYS A 45 -14.10 4.37 0.82
CA LYS A 45 -14.34 3.62 -0.44
C LYS A 45 -13.24 2.59 -0.70
N ILE A 46 -12.00 2.94 -0.37
CA ILE A 46 -10.86 2.01 -0.49
C ILE A 46 -11.02 0.85 0.49
N GLU A 47 -11.45 1.12 1.72
CA GLU A 47 -11.73 0.07 2.71
C GLU A 47 -12.84 -0.86 2.26
N GLU A 48 -13.95 -0.32 1.77
CA GLU A 48 -15.04 -1.12 1.22
C GLU A 48 -14.55 -2.03 0.09
N LEU A 49 -13.75 -1.48 -0.84
CA LEU A 49 -13.15 -2.25 -1.92
C LEU A 49 -12.24 -3.38 -1.39
N ILE A 50 -11.41 -3.10 -0.39
CA ILE A 50 -10.50 -4.08 0.20
C ILE A 50 -11.30 -5.22 0.84
N LEU A 51 -12.38 -4.91 1.57
CA LEU A 51 -13.29 -5.89 2.14
C LEU A 51 -14.00 -6.72 1.06
N GLN A 52 -14.50 -6.07 -0.01
CA GLN A 52 -15.12 -6.76 -1.16
C GLN A 52 -14.14 -7.70 -1.87
N LYS A 53 -12.85 -7.41 -1.82
CA LYS A 53 -11.78 -8.25 -2.38
C LYS A 53 -11.34 -9.35 -1.43
N GLY A 54 -12.04 -9.56 -0.31
CA GLY A 54 -11.83 -10.66 0.61
C GLY A 54 -10.63 -10.47 1.54
N PHE A 55 -10.13 -9.24 1.69
CA PHE A 55 -9.16 -8.94 2.74
C PHE A 55 -9.89 -8.70 4.06
N LEU A 56 -9.25 -9.09 5.15
CA LEU A 56 -9.65 -8.73 6.51
C LEU A 56 -8.87 -7.49 6.93
N ILE A 57 -9.55 -6.47 7.43
CA ILE A 57 -8.90 -5.32 8.07
C ILE A 57 -8.71 -5.68 9.55
N ILE A 58 -7.47 -5.93 9.97
CA ILE A 58 -7.12 -6.26 11.36
C ILE A 58 -7.05 -5.00 12.21
N GLN A 59 -6.47 -3.93 11.67
CA GLN A 59 -6.27 -2.67 12.38
C GLN A 59 -6.31 -1.51 11.39
N LYS A 60 -6.81 -0.37 11.85
CA LYS A 60 -6.82 0.90 11.12
C LYS A 60 -6.34 2.00 12.05
N ARG A 61 -5.52 2.92 11.54
CA ARG A 61 -5.10 4.12 12.26
C ARG A 61 -4.89 5.29 11.31
N ARG A 62 -5.52 6.44 11.61
CA ARG A 62 -5.19 7.71 10.97
C ARG A 62 -4.06 8.38 11.73
N VAL A 63 -2.99 8.74 11.04
CA VAL A 63 -1.81 9.39 11.63
C VAL A 63 -1.35 10.52 10.72
N HIS A 64 -0.69 11.53 11.29
CA HIS A 64 0.05 12.52 10.52
C HIS A 64 1.49 12.40 10.95
N LEU A 65 2.33 11.87 10.07
CA LEU A 65 3.74 11.66 10.36
C LEU A 65 4.50 12.98 10.27
N THR A 66 5.36 13.27 11.24
CA THR A 66 6.35 14.33 11.07
C THR A 66 7.39 13.90 10.03
N PRO A 67 8.13 14.83 9.41
CA PRO A 67 9.22 14.48 8.50
C PRO A 67 10.24 13.53 9.13
N GLU A 68 10.55 13.69 10.42
CA GLU A 68 11.45 12.81 11.16
C GLU A 68 10.88 11.39 11.27
N GLN A 69 9.62 11.26 11.68
CA GLN A 69 8.94 9.95 11.77
C GLN A 69 8.84 9.25 10.40
N ALA A 70 8.52 10.01 9.35
CA ALA A 70 8.50 9.49 7.99
C ALA A 70 9.91 9.07 7.53
N SER A 71 10.95 9.82 7.91
CA SER A 71 12.33 9.49 7.55
C SER A 71 12.82 8.20 8.20
N GLU A 72 12.46 7.97 9.47
CA GLU A 72 12.74 6.71 10.19
C GLU A 72 11.99 5.54 9.53
N PHE A 73 10.72 5.74 9.21
CA PHE A 73 9.89 4.72 8.57
C PHE A 73 10.41 4.29 7.20
N TYR A 74 10.96 5.24 6.43
CA TYR A 74 11.52 5.00 5.09
C TYR A 74 13.04 4.91 5.07
N ALA A 75 13.70 4.62 6.20
CA ALA A 75 15.16 4.61 6.29
C ALA A 75 15.83 3.70 5.23
N GLU A 76 15.20 2.60 4.83
CA GLU A 76 15.67 1.70 3.76
C GLU A 76 15.73 2.35 2.36
N HIS A 77 15.12 3.51 2.19
CA HIS A 77 15.12 4.29 0.95
C HIS A 77 16.08 5.48 1.01
N TYR A 78 16.80 5.64 2.12
CA TYR A 78 17.83 6.66 2.28
C TYR A 78 18.88 6.57 1.17
N GLY A 79 19.27 7.73 0.63
CA GLY A 79 20.22 7.83 -0.48
C GLY A 79 19.61 7.67 -1.88
N LYS A 80 18.32 7.32 -2.01
CA LYS A 80 17.62 7.33 -3.30
C LYS A 80 17.23 8.76 -3.71
N ILE A 81 17.29 9.05 -5.00
CA ILE A 81 17.01 10.39 -5.57
C ILE A 81 15.62 10.92 -5.18
N PHE A 82 14.64 10.03 -5.01
CA PHE A 82 13.26 10.39 -4.67
C PHE A 82 12.98 10.46 -3.16
N TYR A 83 13.95 10.14 -2.30
CA TYR A 83 13.73 9.99 -0.86
C TYR A 83 13.21 11.27 -0.21
N ALA A 84 13.89 12.41 -0.44
CA ALA A 84 13.47 13.68 0.15
C ALA A 84 12.04 14.09 -0.26
N THR A 85 11.70 13.88 -1.54
CA THR A 85 10.35 14.13 -2.04
C THR A 85 9.31 13.20 -1.43
N LEU A 86 9.65 11.93 -1.21
CA LEU A 86 8.78 10.95 -0.55
C LEU A 86 8.48 11.36 0.90
N ILE A 87 9.51 11.76 1.66
CA ILE A 87 9.35 12.20 3.04
C ILE A 87 8.47 13.44 3.11
N ALA A 88 8.74 14.45 2.28
CA ALA A 88 7.95 15.68 2.23
C ALA A 88 6.48 15.40 1.86
N TYR A 89 6.25 14.47 0.93
CA TYR A 89 4.91 14.12 0.50
C TYR A 89 4.13 13.35 1.59
N ILE A 90 4.72 12.33 2.21
CA ILE A 90 4.06 11.54 3.26
C ILE A 90 3.77 12.38 4.52
N SER A 91 4.63 13.33 4.83
CA SER A 91 4.45 14.24 5.98
C SER A 91 3.60 15.47 5.66
N SER A 92 3.16 15.66 4.41
CA SER A 92 2.38 16.86 4.00
C SER A 92 0.97 16.91 4.59
N GLY A 93 0.44 15.80 5.08
CA GLY A 93 -0.91 15.72 5.63
C GLY A 93 -1.18 14.39 6.34
N PRO A 94 -2.42 14.17 6.80
CA PRO A 94 -2.80 12.91 7.40
C PRO A 94 -2.73 11.78 6.38
N ILE A 95 -2.40 10.59 6.87
CA ILE A 95 -2.45 9.31 6.16
C ILE A 95 -3.34 8.34 6.91
N GLU A 96 -3.88 7.35 6.21
CA GLU A 96 -4.60 6.24 6.82
C GLU A 96 -3.83 4.94 6.63
N VAL A 97 -3.54 4.26 7.72
CA VAL A 97 -2.75 3.03 7.74
C VAL A 97 -3.64 1.87 8.15
N LEU A 98 -3.64 0.84 7.32
CA LEU A 98 -4.45 -0.36 7.46
C LEU A 98 -3.52 -1.58 7.55
N VAL A 99 -3.73 -2.41 8.57
CA VAL A 99 -3.16 -3.76 8.61
C VAL A 99 -4.20 -4.69 8.03
N ILE A 100 -3.91 -5.27 6.87
CA ILE A 100 -4.83 -6.15 6.15
C ILE A 100 -4.28 -7.57 6.07
N ALA A 101 -5.17 -8.55 6.03
CA ALA A 101 -4.81 -9.95 6.00
C ALA A 101 -5.66 -10.76 5.03
N ARG A 102 -5.00 -11.67 4.32
CA ARG A 102 -5.62 -12.59 3.36
C ARG A 102 -4.63 -13.70 3.00
N GLU A 103 -5.12 -14.82 2.49
CA GLU A 103 -4.29 -15.71 1.69
C GLU A 103 -3.75 -14.98 0.44
N ASN A 104 -2.44 -15.08 0.20
CA ASN A 104 -1.74 -14.39 -0.89
C ASN A 104 -1.98 -12.86 -0.90
N ALA A 105 -2.12 -12.25 0.29
CA ALA A 105 -2.46 -10.84 0.45
C ALA A 105 -1.57 -9.92 -0.38
N ILE A 106 -0.26 -10.18 -0.39
CA ILE A 106 0.72 -9.31 -1.07
C ILE A 106 0.51 -9.35 -2.58
N SER A 107 0.47 -10.56 -3.16
CA SER A 107 0.27 -10.74 -4.61
C SER A 107 -1.02 -10.08 -5.08
N ILE A 108 -2.11 -10.30 -4.35
CA ILE A 108 -3.41 -9.79 -4.75
C ILE A 108 -3.52 -8.28 -4.54
N LEU A 109 -2.86 -7.75 -3.50
CA LEU A 109 -2.77 -6.31 -3.31
C LEU A 109 -1.98 -5.64 -4.44
N HIS A 110 -0.88 -6.24 -4.91
CA HIS A 110 -0.16 -5.77 -6.10
C HIS A 110 -1.03 -5.80 -7.36
N GLU A 111 -1.83 -6.85 -7.53
CA GLU A 111 -2.81 -6.91 -8.63
C GLU A 111 -3.91 -5.85 -8.48
N LEU A 112 -4.29 -5.48 -7.26
CA LEU A 112 -5.31 -4.47 -7.04
C LEU A 112 -4.79 -3.05 -7.35
N ILE A 113 -3.59 -2.72 -6.87
CA ILE A 113 -2.95 -1.41 -7.04
C ILE A 113 -2.49 -1.20 -8.49
N GLY A 114 -2.04 -2.26 -9.15
CA GLY A 114 -1.43 -2.17 -10.47
C GLY A 114 0.06 -1.82 -10.43
N PRO A 115 0.71 -1.74 -11.61
CA PRO A 115 2.16 -1.58 -11.68
C PRO A 115 2.63 -0.27 -11.04
N GLN A 116 3.64 -0.36 -10.19
CA GLN A 116 4.28 0.75 -9.45
C GLN A 116 4.88 1.83 -10.37
N ASN A 117 5.06 1.53 -11.66
CA ASN A 117 5.52 2.46 -12.68
C ASN A 117 4.38 2.90 -13.59
N ALA A 118 3.96 4.16 -13.44
CA ALA A 118 2.95 4.85 -14.26
C ALA A 118 3.27 4.92 -15.78
N PHE A 119 4.42 4.40 -16.23
CA PHE A 119 4.78 4.33 -17.66
C PHE A 119 4.29 3.07 -18.40
N LYS A 120 3.80 2.03 -17.71
CA LYS A 120 3.33 0.79 -18.39
C LYS A 120 1.81 0.54 -18.33
N ALA A 121 1.02 1.41 -17.73
CA ALA A 121 -0.41 1.19 -17.50
C ALA A 121 -1.35 1.61 -18.66
N LYS A 122 -0.90 1.55 -19.93
CA LYS A 122 -1.74 1.90 -21.10
C LYS A 122 -2.03 0.77 -22.10
N ALA A 123 -1.58 -0.46 -21.86
CA ALA A 123 -1.69 -1.49 -22.89
C ALA A 123 -2.55 -2.72 -22.55
N THR A 124 -3.03 -2.93 -21.32
CA THR A 124 -3.75 -4.19 -21.03
C THR A 124 -4.72 -4.11 -19.84
N ALA A 125 -5.97 -4.48 -20.12
CA ALA A 125 -7.09 -4.78 -19.21
C ALA A 125 -8.01 -3.61 -18.77
N PRO A 126 -9.27 -3.55 -19.27
CA PRO A 126 -10.21 -2.44 -19.07
C PRO A 126 -11.06 -2.51 -17.78
N ALA A 127 -10.55 -3.09 -16.69
CA ALA A 127 -11.34 -3.26 -15.45
C ALA A 127 -10.52 -3.06 -14.16
N ARG A 128 -9.81 -1.93 -14.06
CA ARG A 128 -9.13 -1.53 -12.81
C ARG A 128 -9.73 -0.23 -12.28
N LEU A 129 -9.80 -0.11 -10.96
CA LEU A 129 -10.37 1.02 -10.24
C LEU A 129 -9.49 2.26 -10.41
N THR A 130 -9.71 2.94 -11.53
CA THR A 130 -9.27 4.31 -11.79
C THR A 130 -10.48 5.21 -11.62
N TYR A 131 -10.67 5.73 -10.40
CA TYR A 131 -11.53 6.87 -10.12
C TYR A 131 -10.66 8.07 -9.78
#